data_AF-A0A315B428-F1
#
_entry.id   AF-A0A315B428-F1
#
_cell.length_a   1.000
_cell.length_b   1.000
_cell.length_c   1.000
_cell.angle_alpha   90.00
_cell.angle_beta   90.00
_cell.angle_gamma   90.00
#
_symmetry.space_group_name_H-M   'P 1'
#
loop_
_entity.id
_entity.type
_entity.pdbx_description
1 polymer ?
#
loop_
_entity_poly.entity_id
_entity_poly.type
_entity_poly.pdbx_seq_one_letter_code
_entity_poly.pdbx_strand_id
1 'polypeptide(L)'
;MIHPFIFKSIGAVLTASLLAVMPVLAWAGPGAHGPNGEHLDSPKTDNPMQAGLRIEANSDTFELVGTLAGGELSIFIDRFVTNEPLLQAQVEVESGALKAQAKFRAEIGDYTIDDPAMLQKLSTPGEHPLVITVIAGKDSDLLDAVLRVPASLAIDDHHFHWEWWALGALASLVLLGIAVARLRNQRQRRFSLGGQV
;
A
#
# COMPACT_ATOMS: atom_id res chain seq x y z
N MET A 1 51.67 -9.80 36.28
CA MET A 1 51.27 -9.19 37.56
C MET A 1 51.65 -7.72 37.51
N ILE A 2 50.63 -6.84 37.47
CA ILE A 2 50.58 -5.48 38.03
C ILE A 2 51.47 -4.38 37.37
N HIS A 3 50.79 -3.31 36.92
CA HIS A 3 51.31 -2.01 36.48
C HIS A 3 52.30 -1.39 37.46
N PRO A 4 53.17 -0.48 36.99
CA PRO A 4 52.90 0.94 37.28
C PRO A 4 53.39 1.89 36.18
N PHE A 5 52.81 3.09 36.09
CA PHE A 5 53.48 4.33 36.47
C PHE A 5 52.66 5.55 36.07
N ILE A 6 52.35 6.30 37.10
CA ILE A 6 51.78 7.65 37.14
C ILE A 6 52.78 8.62 36.50
N PHE A 7 52.31 9.57 35.68
CA PHE A 7 52.89 10.92 35.71
C PHE A 7 51.87 12.01 35.40
N LYS A 8 52.13 13.13 36.05
CA LYS A 8 51.23 14.20 36.45
C LYS A 8 51.27 15.34 35.42
N SER A 9 50.15 16.07 35.39
CA SER A 9 50.05 17.53 35.26
C SER A 9 50.39 18.22 33.94
N ILE A 10 49.51 19.16 33.58
CA ILE A 10 49.75 20.58 33.26
C ILE A 10 48.70 21.00 32.22
N GLY A 11 47.94 22.04 32.55
CA GLY A 11 46.83 22.51 31.77
C GLY A 11 47.24 23.42 30.61
N ALA A 12 46.27 23.73 29.76
CA ALA A 12 46.04 25.01 29.11
C ALA A 12 44.96 24.78 28.04
N VAL A 13 43.77 25.34 28.19
CA VAL A 13 43.35 26.65 27.63
C VAL A 13 42.45 26.42 26.41
N LEU A 14 41.19 26.84 26.60
CA LEU A 14 40.30 27.56 25.67
C LEU A 14 40.24 27.05 24.21
N THR A 15 39.07 26.60 23.78
CA THR A 15 38.07 27.48 23.13
C THR A 15 36.83 26.68 22.74
N ALA A 16 35.67 27.14 23.23
CA ALA A 16 34.36 26.69 22.80
C ALA A 16 34.05 27.24 21.41
N SER A 17 33.48 26.42 20.54
CA SER A 17 32.62 26.87 19.43
C SER A 17 31.68 25.73 19.04
N LEU A 18 30.65 25.56 19.87
CA LEU A 18 29.37 24.99 19.47
C LEU A 18 28.51 26.17 19.04
N LEU A 19 28.25 26.34 17.74
CA LEU A 19 27.09 27.13 17.31
C LEU A 19 26.65 26.81 15.87
N ALA A 20 25.37 26.46 15.78
CA ALA A 20 24.46 26.63 14.65
C ALA A 20 24.64 25.76 13.40
N VAL A 21 23.97 24.61 13.41
CA VAL A 21 23.32 24.05 12.22
C VAL A 21 22.26 25.06 11.77
N MET A 22 22.50 25.74 10.65
CA MET A 22 21.50 26.57 9.97
C MET A 22 20.80 25.74 8.88
N PRO A 23 19.47 25.74 8.78
CA PRO A 23 18.79 25.25 7.60
C PRO A 23 19.06 26.21 6.45
N VAL A 24 19.57 25.68 5.33
CA VAL A 24 19.70 26.43 4.08
C VAL A 24 18.30 26.85 3.63
N LEU A 25 18.03 28.15 3.67
CA LEU A 25 16.87 28.73 3.01
C LEU A 25 17.00 28.44 1.50
N ALA A 26 16.11 27.60 0.97
CA ALA A 26 15.94 27.42 -0.46
C ALA A 26 15.37 28.72 -1.05
N TRP A 27 16.24 29.55 -1.59
CA TRP A 27 15.85 30.71 -2.38
C TRP A 27 15.44 30.20 -3.76
N ALA A 28 14.15 30.12 -4.04
CA ALA A 28 13.69 30.04 -5.42
C ALA A 28 14.00 31.41 -6.06
N GLY A 29 15.08 31.47 -6.86
CA GLY A 29 15.47 32.68 -7.57
C GLY A 29 14.38 33.10 -8.59
N PRO A 30 14.24 34.40 -8.90
CA PRO A 30 13.40 34.84 -10.00
C PRO A 30 13.90 34.21 -11.31
N GLY A 31 13.08 33.37 -11.95
CA GLY A 31 13.41 32.76 -13.25
C GLY A 31 13.26 31.25 -13.36
N ALA A 32 12.23 30.64 -12.77
CA ALA A 32 11.90 29.23 -13.01
C ALA A 32 11.26 28.96 -14.40
N HIS A 33 11.19 29.98 -15.26
CA HIS A 33 10.64 29.88 -16.61
C HIS A 33 11.64 30.53 -17.57
N GLY A 34 12.18 29.75 -18.51
CA GLY A 34 12.98 30.30 -19.61
C GLY A 34 12.13 31.25 -20.47
N PRO A 35 12.74 32.15 -21.25
CA PRO A 35 12.02 33.19 -22.02
C PRO A 35 10.99 32.64 -23.03
N ASN A 36 11.01 31.32 -23.31
CA ASN A 36 10.09 30.64 -24.22
C ASN A 36 9.23 29.56 -23.54
N GLY A 37 9.18 29.50 -22.20
CA GLY A 37 8.29 28.58 -21.48
C GLY A 37 8.54 27.09 -21.75
N GLU A 38 9.76 26.70 -22.15
CA GLU A 38 10.10 25.29 -22.34
C GLU A 38 10.00 24.55 -21.00
N HIS A 39 8.99 23.70 -20.88
CA HIS A 39 8.93 22.72 -19.80
C HIS A 39 10.10 21.76 -20.01
N LEU A 40 10.90 21.54 -18.97
CA LEU A 40 11.94 20.51 -18.99
C LEU A 40 11.27 19.17 -19.33
N ASP A 41 11.67 18.55 -20.44
CA ASP A 41 11.53 17.12 -20.70
C ASP A 41 12.36 16.35 -19.67
N SER A 42 11.99 16.50 -18.39
CA SER A 42 12.38 15.56 -17.36
C SER A 42 11.75 14.24 -17.77
N PRO A 43 12.46 13.10 -17.71
CA PRO A 43 11.80 11.81 -17.82
C PRO A 43 10.60 11.87 -16.91
N LYS A 44 9.42 11.55 -17.45
CA LYS A 44 8.21 11.40 -16.66
C LYS A 44 8.53 10.29 -15.66
N THR A 45 9.03 10.67 -14.48
CA THR A 45 9.17 9.75 -13.37
C THR A 45 7.73 9.55 -12.93
N ASP A 46 7.05 8.61 -13.60
CA ASP A 46 5.86 7.96 -13.09
C ASP A 46 6.33 7.22 -11.84
N ASN A 47 6.50 7.97 -10.76
CA ASN A 47 6.63 7.42 -9.44
C ASN A 47 5.18 7.16 -9.03
N PRO A 48 4.70 5.90 -9.01
CA PRO A 48 3.38 5.59 -8.49
C PRO A 48 3.44 5.67 -6.96
N MET A 49 3.84 6.81 -6.43
CA MET A 49 3.66 7.12 -5.03
C MET A 49 2.17 7.40 -4.82
N GLN A 50 1.40 6.32 -4.67
CA GLN A 50 0.17 6.27 -3.87
C GLN A 50 -0.86 7.38 -4.10
N ALA A 51 -0.97 7.93 -5.30
CA ALA A 51 -2.22 8.53 -5.72
C ALA A 51 -3.19 7.37 -5.95
N GLY A 52 -4.27 7.28 -5.18
CA GLY A 52 -5.30 6.26 -5.37
C GLY A 52 -5.79 6.20 -6.82
N LEU A 53 -6.41 5.08 -7.21
CA LEU A 53 -6.91 4.92 -8.58
C LEU A 53 -8.14 5.84 -8.75
N ARG A 54 -8.09 6.73 -9.73
CA ARG A 54 -9.09 7.80 -9.91
C ARG A 54 -10.02 7.55 -11.08
N ILE A 55 -11.23 8.07 -10.95
CA ILE A 55 -12.22 8.21 -12.01
C ILE A 55 -12.77 9.63 -11.99
N GLU A 56 -13.19 10.10 -13.15
CA GLU A 56 -13.88 11.37 -13.34
C GLU A 56 -15.01 11.13 -14.32
N ALA A 57 -16.16 11.77 -14.09
CA ALA A 57 -17.30 11.74 -15.00
C ALA A 57 -18.14 12.99 -14.83
N ASN A 58 -18.81 13.43 -15.88
CA ASN A 58 -19.70 14.59 -15.84
C ASN A 58 -20.90 14.40 -16.77
N SER A 59 -21.96 15.13 -16.47
CA SER A 59 -23.17 15.30 -17.26
C SER A 59 -23.55 16.78 -17.32
N ASP A 60 -24.72 17.11 -17.89
CA ASP A 60 -25.23 18.49 -17.86
C ASP A 60 -25.64 18.96 -16.46
N THR A 61 -25.85 18.01 -15.52
CA THR A 61 -26.36 18.28 -14.17
C THR A 61 -25.29 18.13 -13.09
N PHE A 62 -24.46 17.10 -13.19
CA PHE A 62 -23.52 16.71 -12.14
C PHE A 62 -22.12 16.47 -12.70
N GLU A 63 -21.12 16.65 -11.86
CA GLU A 63 -19.75 16.18 -12.08
C GLU A 63 -19.26 15.44 -10.86
N LEU A 64 -18.37 14.47 -11.06
CA LEU A 64 -17.81 13.69 -9.97
C LEU A 64 -16.34 13.36 -10.16
N VAL A 65 -15.69 13.16 -9.03
CA VAL A 65 -14.35 12.57 -8.93
C VAL A 65 -14.42 11.43 -7.91
N GLY A 66 -14.06 10.23 -8.35
CA GLY A 66 -13.95 9.05 -7.50
C GLY A 66 -12.50 8.65 -7.28
N THR A 67 -12.18 8.14 -6.08
CA THR A 67 -10.86 7.59 -5.74
C THR A 67 -11.02 6.26 -5.03
N LEU A 68 -10.47 5.18 -5.61
CA LEU A 68 -10.31 3.90 -4.95
C LEU A 68 -8.97 3.90 -4.19
N ALA A 69 -9.04 3.90 -2.87
CA ALA A 69 -7.89 3.84 -1.98
C ALA A 69 -8.31 3.38 -0.57
N GLY A 70 -7.37 2.84 0.21
CA GLY A 70 -7.64 2.52 1.62
C GLY A 70 -8.75 1.49 1.87
N GLY A 71 -9.11 0.70 0.86
CA GLY A 71 -10.22 -0.25 0.96
C GLY A 71 -11.61 0.38 0.84
N GLU A 72 -11.74 1.54 0.21
CA GLU A 72 -13.02 2.15 -0.14
C GLU A 72 -12.94 2.88 -1.48
N LEU A 73 -14.09 3.08 -2.12
CA LEU A 73 -14.27 4.02 -3.23
C LEU A 73 -14.97 5.27 -2.69
N SER A 74 -14.23 6.39 -2.63
CA SER A 74 -14.72 7.69 -2.18
C SER A 74 -15.05 8.57 -3.37
N ILE A 75 -16.22 9.19 -3.39
CA ILE A 75 -16.76 9.95 -4.53
C ILE A 75 -17.19 11.33 -4.05
N PHE A 76 -16.61 12.38 -4.61
CA PHE A 76 -17.12 13.74 -4.51
C PHE A 76 -17.98 14.04 -5.72
N ILE A 77 -19.10 14.73 -5.51
CA ILE A 77 -20.05 15.08 -6.56
C ILE A 77 -20.39 16.56 -6.39
N ASP A 78 -20.32 17.32 -7.48
CA ASP A 78 -20.69 18.73 -7.53
C ASP A 78 -21.78 18.96 -8.59
N ARG A 79 -22.49 20.08 -8.49
CA ARG A 79 -23.38 20.57 -9.55
C ARG A 79 -22.55 21.14 -10.69
N PHE A 80 -22.71 20.60 -11.90
CA PHE A 80 -21.85 20.95 -13.05
C PHE A 80 -21.80 22.45 -13.35
N VAL A 81 -22.94 23.15 -13.26
CA VAL A 81 -23.01 24.58 -13.59
C VAL A 81 -22.44 25.46 -12.48
N THR A 82 -22.68 25.12 -11.21
CA THR A 82 -22.37 25.99 -10.08
C THR A 82 -21.12 25.58 -9.30
N ASN A 83 -20.58 24.38 -9.55
CA ASN A 83 -19.50 23.75 -8.77
C ASN A 83 -19.85 23.67 -7.27
N GLU A 84 -21.14 23.65 -6.93
CA GLU A 84 -21.58 23.49 -5.54
C GLU A 84 -21.58 22.02 -5.16
N PRO A 85 -21.01 21.64 -3.99
CA PRO A 85 -21.05 20.27 -3.50
C PRO A 85 -22.47 19.71 -3.42
N LEU A 86 -22.66 18.54 -4.03
CA LEU A 86 -23.91 17.81 -4.00
C LEU A 86 -23.96 16.91 -2.77
N LEU A 87 -24.60 17.39 -1.72
CA LEU A 87 -24.72 16.66 -0.45
C LEU A 87 -26.04 15.88 -0.37
N GLN A 88 -26.04 14.76 0.36
CA GLN A 88 -27.23 13.98 0.70
C GLN A 88 -28.07 13.48 -0.51
N ALA A 89 -27.44 13.24 -1.66
CA ALA A 89 -28.05 12.55 -2.79
C ALA A 89 -28.12 11.03 -2.56
N GLN A 90 -28.95 10.34 -3.34
CA GLN A 90 -28.83 8.89 -3.49
C GLN A 90 -27.84 8.61 -4.62
N VAL A 91 -26.81 7.83 -4.32
CA VAL A 91 -25.73 7.51 -5.27
C VAL A 91 -25.56 6.00 -5.33
N GLU A 92 -25.92 5.40 -6.46
CA GLU A 92 -25.70 3.98 -6.74
C GLU A 92 -24.57 3.83 -7.75
N VAL A 93 -23.64 2.91 -7.50
CA VAL A 93 -22.56 2.57 -8.43
C VAL A 93 -22.74 1.14 -8.88
N GLU A 94 -22.66 0.95 -10.19
CA GLU A 94 -22.71 -0.36 -10.82
C GLU A 94 -21.39 -0.67 -11.52
N SER A 95 -20.99 -1.94 -11.48
CA SER A 95 -19.93 -2.45 -12.34
C SER A 95 -20.27 -3.86 -12.80
N GLY A 96 -20.62 -4.01 -14.08
CA GLY A 96 -21.12 -5.28 -14.61
C GLY A 96 -22.39 -5.71 -13.88
N ALA A 97 -22.38 -6.87 -13.22
CA ALA A 97 -23.53 -7.37 -12.45
C ALA A 97 -23.57 -6.90 -10.98
N LEU A 98 -22.53 -6.20 -10.51
CA LEU A 98 -22.47 -5.71 -9.13
C LEU A 98 -23.10 -4.32 -9.05
N LYS A 99 -23.84 -4.08 -7.96
CA LYS A 99 -24.41 -2.77 -7.61
C LYS A 99 -24.18 -2.50 -6.14
N ALA A 100 -23.86 -1.26 -5.79
CA ALA A 100 -23.70 -0.83 -4.41
C ALA A 100 -24.24 0.59 -4.21
N GLN A 101 -24.97 0.78 -3.12
CA GLN A 101 -25.41 2.11 -2.67
C GLN A 101 -24.26 2.77 -1.89
N ALA A 102 -23.82 3.95 -2.33
CA ALA A 102 -22.84 4.74 -1.62
C ALA A 102 -23.43 5.41 -0.37
N LYS A 103 -22.66 5.45 0.71
CA LYS A 103 -23.03 6.07 1.99
C LYS A 103 -22.49 7.50 2.03
N PHE A 104 -23.36 8.47 2.28
CA PHE A 104 -22.93 9.86 2.44
C PHE A 104 -22.25 10.09 3.80
N ARG A 105 -21.07 10.73 3.79
CA ARG A 105 -20.31 11.14 4.98
C ARG A 105 -20.38 12.65 5.15
N ALA A 106 -21.16 13.12 6.12
CA ALA A 106 -21.41 14.56 6.29
C ALA A 106 -20.16 15.34 6.72
N GLU A 107 -19.23 14.69 7.42
CA GLU A 107 -17.98 15.28 7.91
C GLU A 107 -16.98 15.62 6.80
N ILE A 108 -16.99 14.85 5.70
CA ILE A 108 -16.10 15.05 4.54
C ILE A 108 -16.86 15.67 3.36
N GLY A 109 -18.16 15.40 3.25
CA GLY A 109 -18.99 15.82 2.11
C GLY A 109 -18.90 14.87 0.91
N ASP A 110 -18.51 13.62 1.12
CA ASP A 110 -18.34 12.61 0.06
C ASP A 110 -19.27 11.41 0.23
N TYR A 111 -19.26 10.54 -0.77
CA TYR A 111 -19.98 9.27 -0.80
C TYR A 111 -18.97 8.12 -0.82
N THR A 112 -19.09 7.17 0.12
CA THR A 112 -18.20 6.02 0.21
C THR A 112 -18.90 4.71 -0.15
N ILE A 113 -18.19 3.83 -0.86
CA ILE A 113 -18.56 2.42 -1.06
C ILE A 113 -17.49 1.55 -0.40
N ASP A 114 -17.95 0.74 0.55
CA ASP A 114 -17.18 -0.26 1.28
C ASP A 114 -17.68 -1.70 1.01
N ASP A 115 -18.50 -1.91 -0.02
CA ASP A 115 -19.02 -3.25 -0.38
C ASP A 115 -17.88 -4.20 -0.77
N PRO A 116 -17.69 -5.33 -0.06
CA PRO A 116 -16.54 -6.20 -0.28
C PRO A 116 -16.45 -6.78 -1.70
N ALA A 117 -17.59 -7.13 -2.32
CA ALA A 117 -17.59 -7.73 -3.65
C ALA A 117 -17.24 -6.69 -4.73
N MET A 118 -17.78 -5.47 -4.60
CA MET A 118 -17.43 -4.36 -5.48
C MET A 118 -15.95 -4.00 -5.34
N LEU A 119 -15.45 -3.83 -4.12
CA LEU A 119 -14.05 -3.49 -3.89
C LEU A 119 -13.09 -4.57 -4.37
N GLN A 120 -13.42 -5.85 -4.16
CA GLN A 120 -12.62 -6.96 -4.69
C GLN A 120 -12.53 -6.88 -6.22
N LYS A 121 -13.66 -6.65 -6.90
CA LYS A 121 -13.68 -6.51 -8.35
C LYS A 121 -12.83 -5.32 -8.81
N LEU A 122 -13.07 -4.14 -8.24
CA LEU A 122 -12.41 -2.89 -8.63
C LEU A 122 -10.91 -2.84 -8.28
N SER A 123 -10.44 -3.74 -7.40
CA SER A 123 -9.02 -3.87 -7.07
C SER A 123 -8.27 -4.81 -8.01
N THR A 124 -8.96 -5.54 -8.89
CA THR A 124 -8.30 -6.45 -9.84
C THR A 124 -7.70 -5.69 -11.03
N PRO A 125 -6.54 -6.09 -11.57
CA PRO A 125 -5.99 -5.47 -12.78
C PRO A 125 -6.94 -5.46 -13.96
N GLY A 126 -6.99 -4.34 -14.69
CA GLY A 126 -7.82 -4.17 -15.88
C GLY A 126 -8.66 -2.91 -15.86
N GLU A 127 -9.55 -2.82 -16.84
CA GLU A 127 -10.55 -1.75 -16.93
C GLU A 127 -11.86 -2.21 -16.29
N HIS A 128 -12.42 -1.36 -15.43
CA HIS A 128 -13.71 -1.56 -14.80
C HIS A 128 -14.63 -0.43 -15.21
N PRO A 129 -15.53 -0.67 -16.18
CA PRO A 129 -16.62 0.24 -16.45
C PRO A 129 -17.50 0.39 -15.21
N LEU A 130 -17.84 1.64 -14.92
CA LEU A 130 -18.68 2.07 -13.83
C LEU A 130 -19.84 2.88 -14.39
N VAL A 131 -21.02 2.61 -13.85
CA VAL A 131 -22.21 3.42 -14.07
C VAL A 131 -22.62 3.99 -12.72
N ILE A 132 -22.63 5.32 -12.61
CA ILE A 132 -22.95 6.02 -11.37
C ILE A 132 -24.29 6.72 -11.54
N THR A 133 -25.32 6.24 -10.86
CA THR A 133 -26.64 6.87 -10.84
C THR A 133 -26.71 7.83 -9.66
N VAL A 134 -27.02 9.10 -9.94
CA VAL A 134 -27.17 10.16 -8.93
C VAL A 134 -28.61 10.64 -8.94
N ILE A 135 -29.25 10.68 -7.77
CA ILE A 135 -30.61 11.19 -7.58
C ILE A 135 -30.61 12.21 -6.45
N ALA A 136 -30.89 13.47 -6.78
CA ALA A 136 -30.94 14.59 -5.85
C ALA A 136 -32.28 15.33 -5.96
N GLY A 137 -33.27 14.89 -5.18
CA GLY A 137 -34.62 15.46 -5.21
C GLY A 137 -35.31 15.18 -6.54
N LYS A 138 -35.46 16.21 -7.38
CA LYS A 138 -36.07 16.11 -8.73
C LYS A 138 -35.05 15.90 -9.84
N ASP A 139 -33.77 16.12 -9.54
CA ASP A 139 -32.68 16.02 -10.50
C ASP A 139 -32.14 14.58 -10.43
N SER A 140 -31.96 13.94 -11.59
CA SER A 140 -31.38 12.60 -11.67
C SER A 140 -30.59 12.45 -12.95
N ASP A 141 -29.45 11.78 -12.84
CA ASP A 141 -28.58 11.52 -13.98
C ASP A 141 -27.78 10.23 -13.80
N LEU A 142 -27.24 9.74 -14.91
CA LEU A 142 -26.37 8.57 -14.97
C LEU A 142 -25.04 8.98 -15.60
N LEU A 143 -23.95 8.73 -14.88
CA LEU A 143 -22.60 9.10 -15.26
C LEU A 143 -21.76 7.84 -15.52
N ASP A 144 -21.16 7.75 -16.70
CA ASP A 144 -20.28 6.65 -17.08
C ASP A 144 -18.82 7.00 -16.75
N ALA A 145 -18.10 6.06 -16.13
CA ALA A 145 -16.68 6.16 -15.86
C ALA A 145 -15.95 4.84 -16.11
N VAL A 146 -14.62 4.88 -16.23
CA VAL A 146 -13.79 3.67 -16.33
C VAL A 146 -12.66 3.75 -15.33
N LEU A 147 -12.69 2.90 -14.31
CA LEU A 147 -11.58 2.74 -13.39
C LEU A 147 -10.51 1.85 -14.03
N ARG A 148 -9.28 2.34 -14.11
CA ARG A 148 -8.15 1.63 -14.71
C ARG A 148 -7.19 1.17 -13.62
N VAL A 149 -7.02 -0.13 -13.45
CA VAL A 149 -6.13 -0.74 -12.48
C VAL A 149 -4.92 -1.31 -13.22
N PRO A 150 -3.70 -0.76 -13.03
CA PRO A 150 -2.50 -1.27 -13.69
C PRO A 150 -2.12 -2.66 -13.17
N ALA A 151 -1.58 -3.50 -14.05
CA ALA A 151 -1.13 -4.86 -13.71
C ALA A 151 -0.04 -4.91 -12.64
N SER A 152 0.76 -3.85 -12.48
CA SER A 152 1.78 -3.75 -11.44
C SER A 152 1.21 -3.63 -10.01
N LEU A 153 -0.09 -3.34 -9.86
CA LEU A 153 -0.78 -3.36 -8.57
C LEU A 153 -1.42 -4.73 -8.27
N ALA A 154 -1.27 -5.71 -9.15
CA ALA A 154 -1.60 -7.09 -8.80
C ALA A 154 -0.70 -7.50 -7.63
N ILE A 155 -1.30 -7.70 -6.46
CA ILE A 155 -0.62 -8.43 -5.40
C ILE A 155 -0.48 -9.85 -5.94
N ASP A 156 0.74 -10.23 -6.30
CA ASP A 156 1.06 -11.63 -6.52
C ASP A 156 0.77 -12.32 -5.18
N ASP A 157 -0.40 -12.96 -5.11
CA ASP A 157 -0.80 -13.80 -3.98
C ASP A 157 0.02 -15.08 -4.08
N HIS A 158 1.35 -14.94 -3.91
CA HIS A 158 2.23 -16.05 -3.64
C HIS A 158 1.86 -16.55 -2.25
N HIS A 159 0.81 -17.37 -2.19
CA HIS A 159 0.51 -18.20 -1.03
C HIS A 159 1.78 -18.98 -0.71
N PHE A 160 2.57 -18.47 0.23
CA PHE A 160 3.78 -19.11 0.69
C PHE A 160 3.32 -20.43 1.31
N HIS A 161 3.52 -21.55 0.60
CA HIS A 161 3.05 -22.88 0.97
C HIS A 161 3.81 -23.41 2.20
N TRP A 162 3.59 -22.80 3.36
CA TRP A 162 4.17 -23.17 4.64
C TRP A 162 3.83 -24.62 5.03
N GLU A 163 2.70 -25.13 4.54
CA GLU A 163 2.26 -26.53 4.70
C GLU A 163 3.27 -27.54 4.11
N TRP A 164 3.89 -27.22 2.97
CA TRP A 164 4.89 -28.10 2.35
C TRP A 164 6.21 -28.10 3.12
N TRP A 165 6.58 -26.98 3.71
CA TRP A 165 7.73 -26.90 4.61
C TRP A 165 7.48 -27.61 5.94
N ALA A 166 6.25 -27.54 6.48
CA ALA A 166 5.86 -28.27 7.69
C ALA A 166 5.92 -29.80 7.48
N LEU A 167 5.43 -30.29 6.33
CA LEU A 167 5.54 -31.70 5.96
C LEU A 167 7.01 -32.13 5.75
N GLY A 168 7.82 -31.28 5.11
CA GLY A 168 9.26 -31.52 4.94
C GLY A 168 10.04 -31.59 6.26
N ALA A 169 9.72 -30.71 7.21
CA ALA A 169 10.30 -30.70 8.55
C ALA A 169 9.91 -31.96 9.35
N LEU A 170 8.64 -32.38 9.27
CA LEU A 170 8.15 -33.60 9.92
C LEU A 170 8.84 -34.85 9.36
N ALA A 171 8.94 -34.97 8.03
CA ALA A 171 9.61 -36.10 7.37
C ALA A 171 11.09 -36.19 7.77
N SER A 172 11.77 -35.03 7.89
CA SER A 172 13.17 -34.95 8.30
C SER A 172 13.39 -35.42 9.75
N LEU A 173 12.49 -35.05 10.66
CA LEU A 173 12.53 -35.50 12.06
C LEU A 173 12.31 -37.02 12.19
N VAL A 174 11.40 -37.58 11.40
CA VAL A 174 11.15 -39.04 11.39
C VAL A 174 12.38 -39.79 10.90
N LEU A 175 13.01 -39.35 9.80
CA LEU A 175 14.22 -39.97 9.28
C LEU A 175 15.39 -39.90 10.27
N LEU A 176 15.56 -38.76 10.95
CA LEU A 176 16.56 -38.60 12.00
C LEU A 176 16.31 -39.56 13.18
N GLY A 177 15.05 -39.68 13.62
CA GLY A 177 14.64 -40.63 14.65
C GLY A 177 14.96 -42.08 14.29
N ILE A 178 14.67 -42.49 13.06
CA ILE A 178 14.99 -43.84 12.55
C ILE A 178 16.50 -44.06 12.52
N ALA A 179 17.29 -43.09 12.06
CA ALA A 179 18.74 -43.19 12.01
C ALA A 179 19.35 -43.37 13.43
N VAL A 180 18.91 -42.57 14.40
CA VAL A 180 19.35 -42.68 15.80
C VAL A 180 18.95 -44.03 16.41
N ALA A 181 17.73 -44.51 16.16
CA ALA A 181 17.27 -45.80 16.63
C ALA A 181 18.12 -46.96 16.07
N ARG A 182 18.46 -46.92 14.77
CA ARG A 182 19.35 -47.93 14.16
C ARG A 182 20.76 -47.89 14.75
N LEU A 183 21.33 -46.71 14.94
CA LEU A 183 22.66 -46.55 15.54
C LEU A 183 22.71 -47.07 16.99
N ARG A 184 21.66 -46.83 17.79
CA ARG A 184 21.53 -47.37 19.14
C ARG A 184 21.44 -48.90 19.15
N ASN A 185 20.61 -49.46 18.28
CA ASN A 185 20.40 -50.91 18.21
C ASN A 185 21.66 -51.66 17.74
N GLN A 186 22.45 -51.07 16.83
CA GLN A 186 23.74 -51.61 16.40
C GLN A 186 24.79 -51.60 17.53
N ARG A 187 24.81 -50.56 18.36
CA ARG A 187 25.70 -50.49 19.53
C ARG A 187 25.34 -51.54 20.58
N GLN A 188 24.06 -51.72 20.88
CA GLN A 188 23.59 -52.73 21.84
C GLN A 188 23.90 -54.17 21.41
N ARG A 189 23.76 -54.49 20.12
CA ARG A 189 24.12 -55.81 19.58
C ARG A 189 25.61 -56.11 19.66
N ARG A 190 26.48 -55.10 19.52
CA ARG A 190 27.93 -55.25 19.67
C ARG A 190 28.35 -55.55 21.11
N PHE A 191 27.64 -55.01 22.11
CA PHE A 191 27.90 -55.33 23.51
C PHE A 191 27.35 -56.69 23.95
N SER A 192 26.23 -57.15 23.37
CA SER A 192 25.64 -58.45 23.69
C SER A 192 26.46 -59.65 23.17
N LEU A 193 27.31 -59.45 22.16
CA LEU A 193 28.18 -60.50 21.58
C LEU A 193 29.56 -60.58 22.27
N GLY A 194 29.89 -59.64 23.18
CA GLY A 194 31.15 -59.63 23.93
C GLY A 194 31.08 -60.24 25.33
N GLY A 195 29.93 -60.81 25.71
CA GLY A 195 29.64 -61.32 27.06
C GLY A 195 29.60 -62.83 27.22
N GLN A 196 30.08 -63.60 26.24
CA GLN A 196 30.29 -65.04 26.39
C GLN A 196 31.75 -65.40 26.13
N VAL A 197 32.55 -65.31 27.20
CA VAL A 197 33.75 -66.13 27.46
C VAL A 197 33.91 -66.23 28.96
#